data_AF-A0A939FJ08-F1
#
_entry.id   AF-A0A939FJ08-F1
#
_cell.length_a   1.000
_cell.length_b   1.000
_cell.length_c   1.000
_cell.angle_alpha   90.00
_cell.angle_beta   90.00
_cell.angle_gamma   90.00
#
_symmetry.space_group_name_H-M   'P 1'
#
loop_
_entity.id
_entity.type
_entity.pdbx_description
1 polymer ?
#
loop_
_entity_poly.entity_id
_entity_poly.type
_entity_poly.pdbx_seq_one_letter_code
_entity_poly.pdbx_strand_id
1 'polypeptide(L)'
;MPNPQPADADVIRQTAARVAVELHDALRAHGHSVQVVPEPPSYGQPYVTFLSPLREDEARLITAALAAYSGARESGQPCGECRSIKQEWATAQRGGDREGAAALAWSMGLHQRRAHT
;
A
#
# COMPACT_ATOMS: atom_id res chain seq x y z
N MET A 1 3.79 7.52 -28.66
CA MET A 1 3.51 6.96 -27.32
C MET A 1 2.01 7.05 -27.10
N PRO A 2 1.31 5.99 -26.68
CA PRO A 2 -0.15 5.99 -26.71
C PRO A 2 -0.69 6.95 -25.64
N ASN A 3 -1.47 7.93 -26.09
CA ASN A 3 -2.28 8.80 -25.26
C ASN A 3 -3.28 7.91 -24.49
N PRO A 4 -3.49 8.08 -23.16
CA PRO A 4 -4.47 7.29 -22.43
C PRO A 4 -5.85 7.41 -23.09
N GLN A 5 -6.58 6.30 -23.20
CA GLN A 5 -7.93 6.33 -23.75
C GLN A 5 -8.82 7.26 -22.90
N PRO A 6 -9.80 7.97 -23.49
CA PRO A 6 -10.58 8.98 -22.77
C PRO A 6 -11.28 8.44 -21.52
N ALA A 7 -11.72 7.19 -21.52
CA ALA A 7 -12.29 6.52 -20.35
C ALA A 7 -11.26 6.32 -19.21
N ASP A 8 -10.01 5.99 -19.54
CA ASP A 8 -8.94 5.86 -18.55
C ASP A 8 -8.58 7.23 -17.96
N ALA A 9 -8.58 8.27 -18.80
CA ALA A 9 -8.31 9.64 -18.36
C ALA A 9 -9.37 10.14 -17.36
N ASP A 10 -10.65 9.78 -17.55
CA ASP A 10 -11.72 10.10 -16.59
C ASP A 10 -11.55 9.37 -15.25
N VAL A 11 -11.21 8.07 -15.28
CA VAL A 11 -10.94 7.30 -14.06
C VAL A 11 -9.73 7.87 -13.31
N ILE A 12 -8.67 8.24 -14.02
CA ILE A 12 -7.48 8.84 -13.42
C ILE A 12 -7.81 10.21 -12.82
N ARG A 13 -8.63 11.04 -13.49
CA ARG A 13 -9.11 12.33 -12.95
C ARG A 13 -9.92 12.13 -11.66
N GLN A 14 -10.86 11.19 -11.66
CA GLN A 14 -11.67 10.88 -10.49
C GLN A 14 -10.82 10.38 -9.33
N THR A 15 -9.80 9.56 -9.63
CA THR A 15 -8.86 9.08 -8.63
C THR A 15 -8.07 10.23 -8.01
N ALA A 16 -7.53 11.13 -8.82
CA ALA A 16 -6.82 12.32 -8.33
C ALA A 16 -7.73 13.21 -7.46
N ALA A 17 -8.97 13.45 -7.90
CA ALA A 17 -9.94 14.26 -7.16
C ALA A 17 -10.27 13.65 -5.80
N ARG A 18 -10.50 12.34 -5.74
CA ARG A 18 -10.76 11.62 -4.49
C ARG A 18 -9.56 11.71 -3.55
N VAL A 19 -8.35 11.42 -4.05
CA VAL A 19 -7.13 11.49 -3.24
C VAL A 19 -6.89 12.90 -2.68
N ALA A 20 -7.15 13.93 -3.47
CA ALA A 20 -7.01 15.31 -3.00
C ALA A 20 -7.96 15.63 -1.83
N VAL A 21 -9.22 15.20 -1.92
CA VAL A 21 -10.21 15.37 -0.84
C VAL A 21 -9.80 14.59 0.40
N GLU A 22 -9.49 13.29 0.25
CA GLU A 22 -9.10 12.43 1.38
C GLU A 22 -7.87 12.98 2.11
N LEU A 23 -6.86 13.44 1.36
CA LEU A 23 -5.64 13.99 1.94
C LEU A 23 -5.89 15.35 2.63
N HIS A 24 -6.73 16.19 2.04
CA HIS A 24 -7.15 17.45 2.68
C HIS A 24 -7.87 17.19 4.00
N ASP A 25 -8.84 16.27 4.01
CA ASP A 25 -9.62 15.93 5.21
C ASP A 25 -8.75 15.30 6.30
N ALA A 26 -7.80 14.42 5.94
CA ALA A 26 -6.85 13.85 6.88
C ALA A 26 -5.97 14.93 7.52
N LEU A 27 -5.39 15.83 6.72
CA LEU A 27 -4.57 16.93 7.23
C LEU A 27 -5.39 17.86 8.14
N ARG A 28 -6.64 18.14 7.77
CA ARG A 28 -7.57 18.93 8.58
C ARG A 28 -7.90 18.27 9.91
N ALA A 29 -8.10 16.95 9.94
CA ALA A 29 -8.32 16.19 11.17
C ALA A 29 -7.13 16.28 12.14
N HIS A 30 -5.93 16.49 11.60
CA HIS A 30 -4.70 16.75 12.37
C HIS A 30 -4.45 18.24 12.66
N GLY A 31 -5.40 19.13 12.36
CA GLY A 31 -5.32 20.55 12.66
C GLY A 31 -4.58 21.41 11.62
N HIS A 32 -4.25 20.83 10.45
CA HIS A 32 -3.55 21.52 9.38
C HIS A 32 -4.52 22.06 8.33
N SER A 33 -4.27 23.28 7.83
CA SER A 33 -5.13 23.95 6.83
C SER A 33 -4.55 23.86 5.42
N VAL A 34 -3.88 22.76 5.08
CA VAL A 34 -3.20 22.57 3.80
C VAL A 34 -4.22 22.36 2.69
N GLN A 35 -4.13 23.15 1.63
CA GLN A 35 -4.94 22.97 0.42
C GLN A 35 -4.29 21.94 -0.50
N VAL A 36 -5.05 20.89 -0.83
CA VAL A 36 -4.65 19.84 -1.78
C VAL A 36 -5.61 19.90 -2.97
N VAL A 37 -5.06 19.97 -4.18
CA VAL A 37 -5.85 19.98 -5.41
C VAL A 37 -5.45 18.84 -6.34
N PRO A 38 -6.40 18.25 -7.07
CA PRO A 38 -6.08 17.30 -8.12
C PRO A 38 -5.46 18.02 -9.31
N GLU A 39 -4.47 17.38 -9.93
CA GLU A 39 -3.90 17.84 -11.18
C GLU A 39 -4.44 17.06 -12.39
N PRO A 40 -4.35 17.63 -13.60
CA PRO A 40 -4.61 16.87 -14.82
C PRO A 40 -3.77 15.59 -14.88
N PRO A 41 -4.32 14.47 -15.38
CA PRO A 41 -3.57 13.24 -15.57
C PRO A 41 -2.30 13.51 -16.37
N SER A 42 -1.17 13.06 -15.85
CA SER A 42 0.12 13.10 -16.56
C SER A 42 0.65 11.68 -16.64
N TYR A 43 1.24 11.28 -17.76
CA TYR A 43 1.81 9.93 -17.93
C TYR A 43 0.91 8.74 -17.51
N GLY A 44 -0.43 8.89 -17.60
CA GLY A 44 -1.38 7.86 -17.18
C GLY A 44 -1.49 7.65 -15.67
N GLN A 45 -1.06 8.61 -14.86
CA GLN A 45 -1.05 8.55 -13.39
C GLN A 45 -1.85 9.72 -12.79
N PRO A 46 -2.45 9.53 -11.60
CA PRO A 46 -3.07 10.62 -10.84
C PRO A 46 -2.01 11.45 -10.13
N TYR A 47 -2.17 12.77 -10.16
CA TYR A 47 -1.31 13.72 -9.45
C TYR A 47 -2.16 14.62 -8.56
N VAL A 48 -1.58 15.02 -7.43
CA VAL A 48 -2.15 16.00 -6.52
C VAL A 48 -1.07 16.99 -6.11
N THR A 49 -1.45 18.24 -5.88
CA THR A 49 -0.54 19.32 -5.51
C THR A 49 -0.99 20.02 -4.24
N PHE A 50 -0.02 20.31 -3.38
CA PHE A 50 -0.19 21.16 -2.21
C PHE A 50 -0.02 22.62 -2.65
N LEU A 51 -1.09 23.43 -2.59
CA LEU A 51 -1.08 24.81 -3.13
C LEU A 51 -0.30 25.80 -2.28
N SER A 52 -0.04 25.48 -1.01
CA SER A 52 0.75 26.31 -0.11
C SER A 52 2.06 25.60 0.23
N PRO A 53 3.17 26.34 0.43
CA PRO A 53 4.37 25.77 0.99
C PRO A 53 4.03 25.07 2.29
N LEU A 54 4.39 23.78 2.39
CA LEU A 54 4.19 23.02 3.60
C LEU A 54 5.08 23.59 4.70
N ARG A 55 4.52 23.74 5.89
CA ARG A 55 5.31 23.97 7.10
C ARG A 55 6.08 22.71 7.45
N GLU A 56 7.12 22.86 8.26
CA GLU A 56 8.00 21.74 8.63
C GLU A 56 7.23 20.61 9.33
N ASP A 57 6.31 20.95 10.24
CA ASP A 57 5.45 20.02 10.95
C ASP A 57 4.51 19.27 10.00
N GLU A 58 3.89 19.97 9.05
CA GLU A 58 3.02 19.40 8.01
C GLU A 58 3.80 18.41 7.13
N ALA A 59 4.99 18.79 6.66
CA ALA A 59 5.83 17.93 5.83
C ALA A 59 6.32 16.69 6.60
N ARG A 60 6.69 16.84 7.88
CA ARG A 60 7.07 15.72 8.75
C ARG A 60 5.92 14.75 8.97
N LEU A 61 4.70 15.25 9.20
CA LEU A 61 3.51 14.42 9.37
C LEU A 61 3.24 13.58 8.12
N ILE A 62 3.24 14.21 6.94
CA ILE A 62 3.01 13.52 5.67
C ILE A 62 4.10 12.45 5.44
N THR A 63 5.36 12.79 5.68
CA THR A 63 6.49 11.86 5.52
C THR A 63 6.37 10.67 6.46
N ALA A 64 6.02 10.90 7.73
CA ALA A 64 5.82 9.85 8.71
C ALA A 64 4.64 8.94 8.36
N ALA A 65 3.53 9.51 7.87
CA ALA A 65 2.36 8.74 7.42
C ALA A 65 2.71 7.85 6.23
N LEU A 66 3.45 8.36 5.24
CA LEU A 66 3.91 7.58 4.09
C LEU A 66 4.91 6.49 4.48
N ALA A 67 5.82 6.78 5.43
CA ALA A 67 6.74 5.79 5.97
C ALA A 67 6.00 4.68 6.73
N ALA A 68 5.01 5.04 7.56
CA ALA A 68 4.17 4.08 8.28
C ALA A 68 3.33 3.24 7.32
N TYR A 69 2.78 3.82 6.25
CA TYR A 69 2.07 3.08 5.21
C TYR A 69 2.99 2.12 4.44
N SER A 70 4.21 2.57 4.12
CA SER A 70 5.22 1.73 3.46
C SER A 70 5.65 0.58 4.38
N GLY A 71 5.90 0.88 5.66
CA GLY A 71 6.18 -0.11 6.70
C GLY A 71 5.00 -1.06 6.94
N ALA A 72 3.76 -0.60 6.81
CA ALA A 72 2.57 -1.43 6.88
C ALA A 72 2.45 -2.34 5.65
N ARG A 73 2.78 -1.86 4.44
CA ARG A 73 2.92 -2.69 3.23
C ARG A 73 4.04 -3.72 3.36
N GLU A 74 5.15 -3.36 3.98
CA GLU A 74 6.24 -4.28 4.31
C GLU A 74 5.83 -5.29 5.40
N SER A 75 5.02 -4.87 6.38
CA SER A 75 4.41 -5.78 7.36
C SER A 75 3.34 -6.69 6.76
N GLY A 76 2.79 -6.29 5.61
CA GLY A 76 1.97 -7.13 4.73
C GLY A 76 2.79 -8.13 3.90
N GLN A 77 4.13 -8.05 3.91
CA GLN A 77 4.94 -9.18 3.48
C GLN A 77 4.92 -10.27 4.56
N PRO A 78 4.70 -11.54 4.18
CA PRO A 78 4.93 -12.61 5.12
C PRO A 78 6.35 -12.49 5.68
N CYS A 79 6.50 -12.53 7.00
CA CYS A 79 7.81 -12.53 7.64
C CYS A 79 8.71 -13.63 7.03
N GLY A 80 10.03 -13.55 7.25
CA GLY A 80 11.00 -14.50 6.69
C GLY A 80 10.59 -15.97 6.88
N GLU A 81 10.07 -16.31 8.06
CA GLU A 81 9.63 -17.66 8.41
C GLU A 81 8.35 -18.09 7.66
N CYS A 82 7.33 -17.22 7.58
CA CYS A 82 6.16 -17.44 6.73
C CYS A 82 6.54 -17.63 5.24
N ARG A 83 7.56 -16.92 4.75
CA ARG A 83 8.04 -17.12 3.38
C ARG A 83 8.72 -18.47 3.19
N SER A 84 9.57 -18.89 4.13
CA SER A 84 10.26 -20.20 4.09
C SER A 84 9.24 -21.34 4.08
N ILE A 85 8.29 -21.33 5.01
CA ILE A 85 7.25 -22.36 5.12
C ILE A 85 6.43 -22.45 3.82
N LYS A 86 6.08 -21.32 3.19
CA LYS A 86 5.37 -21.32 1.89
C LYS A 86 6.22 -21.90 0.76
N GLN A 87 7.51 -21.59 0.72
CA GLN A 87 8.42 -22.11 -0.33
C GLN A 87 8.64 -23.63 -0.20
N GLU A 88 8.84 -24.11 1.03
CA GLU A 88 8.97 -25.53 1.35
C GLU A 88 7.66 -26.26 1.04
N TRP A 89 6.52 -25.68 1.41
CA TRP A 89 5.20 -26.26 1.13
C TRP A 89 4.96 -26.42 -0.37
N ALA A 90 5.28 -25.39 -1.16
CA ALA A 90 5.18 -25.45 -2.61
C ALA A 90 6.11 -26.50 -3.22
N THR A 91 7.27 -26.74 -2.59
CA THR A 91 8.23 -27.77 -3.02
C THR A 91 7.71 -29.17 -2.70
N ALA A 92 7.19 -29.40 -1.49
CA ALA A 92 6.56 -30.67 -1.10
C ALA A 92 5.37 -31.00 -2.01
N GLN A 93 4.53 -30.00 -2.32
CA GLN A 93 3.37 -30.21 -3.19
C GLN A 93 3.76 -30.53 -4.64
N ARG A 94 4.81 -29.90 -5.18
CA ARG A 94 5.36 -30.26 -6.50
C ARG A 94 6.03 -31.64 -6.50
N GLY A 95 6.66 -32.03 -5.40
CA GLY A 95 7.29 -33.33 -5.21
C GLY A 95 6.33 -34.48 -4.93
N GLY A 96 5.02 -34.20 -4.79
CA GLY A 96 4.01 -35.21 -4.45
C GLY A 96 3.99 -35.65 -2.98
N ASP A 97 4.77 -34.99 -2.12
CA ASP A 97 4.80 -35.24 -0.68
C ASP A 97 3.60 -34.54 0.00
N ARG A 98 2.47 -35.24 0.02
CA ARG A 98 1.22 -34.74 0.60
C ARG A 98 1.30 -34.62 2.13
N GLU A 99 2.06 -35.49 2.79
CA GLU A 99 2.17 -35.52 4.25
C GLU A 99 3.05 -34.36 4.73
N GLY A 100 4.20 -34.13 4.07
CA GLY A 100 5.05 -32.97 4.32
C GLY A 100 4.34 -31.65 4.02
N ALA A 101 3.55 -31.58 2.95
CA ALA A 101 2.74 -30.40 2.65
C ALA A 101 1.67 -30.14 3.74
N ALA A 102 1.02 -31.18 4.28
CA ALA A 102 0.06 -31.01 5.37
C ALA A 102 0.73 -30.51 6.66
N ALA A 103 1.90 -31.05 7.00
CA ALA A 103 2.68 -30.61 8.16
C ALA A 103 3.12 -29.14 8.04
N LEU A 104 3.57 -28.71 6.87
CA LEU A 104 3.97 -27.31 6.61
C LEU A 104 2.77 -26.35 6.67
N ALA A 105 1.60 -26.77 6.20
CA ALA A 105 0.36 -25.98 6.35
C ALA A 105 -0.04 -25.81 7.82
N TRP A 106 0.15 -26.84 8.65
CA TRP A 106 -0.05 -26.74 10.09
C TRP A 106 0.96 -25.78 10.74
N SER A 107 2.25 -25.90 10.40
CA SER A 107 3.32 -25.01 10.89
C SER A 107 3.06 -23.54 10.54
N MET A 108 2.55 -23.26 9.33
CA MET A 108 2.10 -21.92 8.93
C MET A 108 1.03 -21.38 9.90
N GLY A 109 -0.01 -22.17 10.15
CA GLY A 109 -1.09 -21.76 11.06
C GLY A 109 -0.61 -21.54 12.50
N LEU A 110 0.33 -22.37 12.99
CA LEU A 110 0.93 -22.20 14.31
C LEU A 110 1.77 -20.92 14.41
N HIS A 111 2.61 -20.65 13.41
CA HIS A 111 3.44 -19.45 13.36
C HIS A 111 2.57 -18.19 13.28
N GLN A 112 1.54 -18.18 12.41
CA GLN A 112 0.60 -17.07 12.31
C GLN A 112 -0.06 -16.72 13.65
N ARG A 113 -0.48 -17.73 14.42
CA ARG A 113 -1.08 -17.54 15.76
C ARG A 113 -0.11 -17.12 16.86
N ARG A 114 1.21 -17.25 16.65
CA ARG A 114 2.22 -16.93 17.68
C ARG A 114 2.93 -15.62 17.42
N ALA A 115 3.12 -15.28 16.15
CA ALA A 115 3.94 -14.15 15.73
C ALA A 115 3.13 -12.99 15.12
N HIS A 116 1.86 -13.20 14.77
CA HIS A 116 1.05 -12.22 14.02
C HIS A 116 -0.36 -12.01 14.61
N THR A 117 -0.54 -12.32 15.90
CA THR A 117 -1.75 -12.04 16.72
C THR A 117 -1.42 -11.02 17.79
#